data_AF-D5PF94-F1
#
_entry.id   AF-D5PF94-F1
#
_cell.length_a   1.000
_cell.length_b   1.000
_cell.length_c   1.000
_cell.angle_alpha   90.00
_cell.angle_beta   90.00
_cell.angle_gamma   90.00
#
_symmetry.space_group_name_H-M   'P 1'
#
loop_
_entity.id
_entity.type
_entity.pdbx_description
1 polymer ?
#
loop_
_entity_poly.entity_id
_entity_poly.type
_entity_poly.pdbx_seq_one_letter_code
_entity_poly.pdbx_strand_id
1 'polypeptide(L)'
;MKNLLYAAPALVPPEPIEIIEALETARTLVGPHLPKGNAIERIGNWGCFCIVASITAASRTKQIRDAALACARYALPGRFHGHSIVEYNDHPSTTVDDAKTLLQRAKGLVGTVAA
;
A
#
# COMPACT_ATOMS: atom_id res chain seq x y z
N MET A 1 -4.86 -39.20 18.41
CA MET A 1 -5.91 -38.62 17.53
C MET A 1 -5.37 -37.31 16.97
N LYS A 2 -5.08 -37.24 15.66
CA LYS A 2 -4.59 -36.01 15.02
C LYS A 2 -5.80 -35.12 14.75
N ASN A 3 -5.86 -33.95 15.39
CA ASN A 3 -6.88 -32.94 15.13
C ASN A 3 -6.83 -32.52 13.65
N LEU A 4 -7.84 -32.92 12.89
CA LEU A 4 -8.04 -32.68 11.46
C LEU A 4 -8.95 -31.46 11.19
N LEU A 5 -8.98 -30.49 12.11
CA LEU A 5 -9.95 -29.38 12.04
C LEU A 5 -9.26 -28.02 12.21
N TYR A 6 -8.33 -27.70 11.32
CA TYR A 6 -8.11 -26.34 10.81
C TYR A 6 -7.15 -26.43 9.61
N ALA A 7 -7.66 -26.89 8.46
CA ALA A 7 -6.97 -26.59 7.22
C ALA A 7 -7.15 -25.08 7.02
N ALA A 8 -6.10 -24.29 7.25
CA ALA A 8 -6.10 -22.89 6.83
C ALA A 8 -6.50 -22.88 5.35
N PRO A 9 -7.48 -22.06 4.93
CA PRO A 9 -7.87 -22.00 3.53
C PRO A 9 -6.61 -21.76 2.70
N ALA A 10 -6.45 -22.50 1.61
CA ALA A 10 -5.31 -22.33 0.72
C ALA A 10 -5.17 -20.82 0.42
N LEU A 11 -3.96 -20.29 0.60
CA LEU A 11 -3.66 -18.90 0.28
C LEU A 11 -3.83 -18.72 -1.23
N VAL A 12 -5.03 -18.36 -1.66
CA VAL A 12 -5.30 -18.00 -3.05
C VAL A 12 -4.53 -16.70 -3.31
N PRO A 13 -3.63 -16.65 -4.30
CA PRO A 13 -2.96 -15.42 -4.67
C PRO A 13 -4.01 -14.39 -5.13
N PRO A 14 -3.86 -13.12 -4.76
CA PRO A 14 -4.81 -12.09 -5.17
C PRO A 14 -4.75 -11.89 -6.68
N GLU A 15 -5.91 -11.72 -7.30
CA GLU A 15 -5.97 -11.39 -8.72
C GLU A 15 -5.34 -10.01 -8.96
N PRO A 16 -4.65 -9.78 -10.09
CA PRO A 16 -4.02 -8.49 -10.39
C PRO A 16 -4.98 -7.30 -10.27
N ILE A 17 -6.24 -7.48 -10.68
CA ILE A 17 -7.26 -6.43 -10.59
C ILE A 17 -7.54 -6.00 -9.14
N GLU A 18 -7.49 -6.93 -8.19
CA GLU A 18 -7.75 -6.66 -6.77
C GLU A 18 -6.63 -5.84 -6.13
N ILE A 19 -5.39 -6.06 -6.60
CA ILE A 19 -4.23 -5.25 -6.21
C ILE A 19 -4.33 -3.85 -6.82
N ILE A 20 -4.73 -3.76 -8.09
CA ILE A 20 -4.96 -2.49 -8.79
C ILE A 20 -6.03 -1.66 -8.07
N GLU A 21 -7.18 -2.25 -7.78
CA GLU A 21 -8.29 -1.59 -7.06
C GLU A 21 -7.86 -1.08 -5.67
N ALA A 22 -7.07 -1.88 -4.95
CA ALA A 22 -6.52 -1.49 -3.66
C ALA A 22 -5.56 -0.28 -3.79
N LEU A 23 -4.68 -0.27 -4.79
CA LEU A 23 -3.75 0.86 -5.03
C LEU A 23 -4.48 2.14 -5.47
N GLU A 24 -5.53 2.00 -6.29
CA GLU A 24 -6.36 3.15 -6.69
C GLU A 24 -7.14 3.72 -5.51
N THR A 25 -7.73 2.86 -4.69
CA THR A 25 -8.44 3.26 -3.47
C THR A 25 -7.47 3.87 -2.45
N ALA A 26 -6.27 3.31 -2.27
CA ALA A 26 -5.25 3.91 -1.43
C ALA A 26 -4.92 5.34 -1.87
N ARG A 27 -4.83 5.58 -3.20
CA ARG A 27 -4.53 6.90 -3.76
C ARG A 27 -5.62 7.94 -3.44
N THR A 28 -6.88 7.54 -3.33
CA THR A 28 -7.97 8.44 -2.94
C THR A 28 -7.99 8.70 -1.42
N LEU A 29 -7.54 7.73 -0.63
CA LEU A 29 -7.42 7.85 0.83
C LEU A 29 -6.22 8.70 1.29
N VAL A 30 -5.19 8.86 0.45
CA VAL A 30 -4.14 9.86 0.70
C VAL A 30 -4.76 11.26 0.60
N GLY A 31 -5.04 11.83 1.77
CA GLY A 31 -5.67 13.12 1.95
C GLY A 31 -4.79 14.32 1.57
N PRO A 32 -5.22 15.55 1.90
CA PRO A 32 -4.49 16.78 1.58
C PRO A 32 -3.18 16.95 2.37
N HIS A 33 -2.95 16.09 3.36
CA HIS A 33 -1.72 16.03 4.13
C HIS A 33 -1.20 14.59 4.15
N LEU A 34 0.12 14.43 4.21
CA LEU A 34 0.78 13.12 4.29
C LEU A 34 1.35 12.93 5.71
N PRO A 35 0.63 12.20 6.59
CA PRO A 35 1.10 11.92 7.93
C PRO A 35 2.43 11.15 7.89
N LYS A 36 3.32 11.47 8.82
CA LYS A 36 4.61 10.79 8.98
C LYS A 36 4.48 9.57 9.91
N GLY A 37 5.37 8.60 9.77
CA GLY A 37 5.34 7.30 10.45
C GLY A 37 4.24 6.37 9.94
N ASN A 38 3.64 5.62 10.87
CA ASN A 38 2.55 4.67 10.59
C ASN A 38 1.15 5.26 10.85
N ALA A 39 1.03 6.60 10.83
CA ALA A 39 -0.12 7.28 11.39
C ALA A 39 -1.29 7.42 10.40
N ILE A 40 -2.49 7.27 10.97
CA ILE A 40 -3.68 7.98 10.51
C ILE A 40 -3.71 9.28 11.33
N GLU A 41 -3.70 10.43 10.66
CA GLU A 41 -3.81 11.72 11.33
C GLU A 41 -5.15 12.36 10.97
N ARG A 42 -5.81 12.98 11.95
CA ARG A 42 -7.03 13.74 11.71
C ARG A 42 -6.69 15.22 11.57
N ILE A 43 -6.91 15.78 10.39
CA ILE A 43 -6.71 17.21 10.14
C ILE A 43 -8.07 17.83 9.86
N GLY A 44 -8.53 18.62 10.83
CA GLY A 44 -9.94 19.03 10.90
C GLY A 44 -10.86 17.81 11.02
N ASN A 45 -11.84 17.71 10.12
CA ASN A 45 -12.78 16.58 10.07
C ASN A 45 -12.37 15.45 9.14
N TRP A 46 -11.19 15.51 8.51
CA TRP A 46 -10.74 14.54 7.51
C TRP A 46 -9.67 13.60 8.08
N GLY A 47 -9.82 12.29 7.86
CA GLY A 47 -8.77 11.32 8.11
C GLY A 47 -7.75 11.34 6.98
N CYS A 48 -6.50 11.69 7.28
CA CYS A 48 -5.37 11.62 6.37
C CYS A 48 -4.58 10.35 6.68
N PHE A 49 -4.24 9.58 5.66
CA PHE A 49 -3.53 8.31 5.78
C PHE A 49 -2.13 8.45 5.19
N CYS A 50 -1.12 7.95 5.90
CA CYS A 50 0.19 7.72 5.27
C CYS A 50 0.09 6.62 4.19
N ILE A 51 1.13 6.45 3.37
CA ILE A 51 1.09 5.48 2.25
C ILE A 51 0.74 4.07 2.74
N VAL A 52 1.41 3.58 3.80
CA VAL A 52 1.17 2.23 4.33
C VAL A 52 -0.24 2.09 4.90
N ALA A 53 -0.72 3.10 5.63
CA ALA A 53 -2.06 3.09 6.21
C ALA A 53 -3.15 3.12 5.12
N SER A 54 -2.95 3.90 4.06
CA SER A 54 -3.90 4.00 2.94
C SER A 54 -4.02 2.67 2.18
N ILE A 55 -2.90 1.99 1.91
CA ILE A 55 -2.87 0.65 1.30
C ILE A 55 -3.55 -0.36 2.22
N THR A 56 -3.25 -0.30 3.52
CA THR A 56 -3.84 -1.22 4.50
C THR A 56 -5.35 -1.07 4.59
N ALA A 57 -5.85 0.17 4.62
CA ALA A 57 -7.28 0.46 4.66
C ALA A 57 -8.01 0.07 3.37
N ALA A 58 -7.36 0.21 2.21
CA ALA A 58 -7.91 -0.15 0.91
C ALA A 58 -7.92 -1.66 0.64
N SER A 59 -7.13 -2.44 1.36
CA SER A 59 -6.93 -3.87 1.08
C SER A 59 -7.87 -4.74 1.90
N ARG A 60 -8.81 -5.41 1.22
CA ARG A 60 -9.80 -6.31 1.87
C ARG A 60 -9.20 -7.58 2.50
N THR A 61 -8.02 -8.02 2.03
CA THR A 61 -7.31 -9.17 2.59
C THR A 61 -5.83 -8.85 2.85
N LYS A 62 -5.21 -9.65 3.71
CA LYS A 62 -3.77 -9.58 3.95
C LYS A 62 -2.96 -9.79 2.67
N GLN A 63 -3.35 -10.74 1.82
CA GLN A 63 -2.62 -11.05 0.60
C GLN A 63 -2.62 -9.88 -0.38
N ILE A 64 -3.77 -9.21 -0.56
CA ILE A 64 -3.87 -8.00 -1.39
C ILE A 64 -2.99 -6.89 -0.83
N ARG A 65 -3.05 -6.67 0.49
CA ARG A 65 -2.23 -5.66 1.17
C ARG A 65 -0.76 -5.90 0.95
N ASP A 66 -0.30 -7.11 1.22
CA ASP A 66 1.12 -7.46 1.17
C ASP A 66 1.63 -7.37 -0.29
N ALA A 67 0.82 -7.77 -1.28
CA ALA A 67 1.13 -7.60 -2.70
C ALA A 67 1.15 -6.14 -3.14
N ALA A 68 0.19 -5.32 -2.70
CA ALA A 68 0.14 -3.89 -2.98
C ALA A 68 1.33 -3.14 -2.35
N LEU A 69 1.72 -3.51 -1.13
CA LEU A 69 2.93 -2.99 -0.48
C LEU A 69 4.19 -3.40 -1.23
N ALA A 70 4.27 -4.63 -1.75
CA ALA A 70 5.39 -5.05 -2.58
C ALA A 70 5.48 -4.23 -3.88
N CYS A 71 4.35 -4.01 -4.57
CA CYS A 71 4.28 -3.15 -5.75
C CYS A 71 4.71 -1.71 -5.43
N ALA A 72 4.22 -1.14 -4.32
CA ALA A 72 4.58 0.21 -3.90
C ALA A 72 6.06 0.34 -3.55
N ARG A 73 6.65 -0.67 -2.91
CA ARG A 73 8.08 -0.69 -2.61
C ARG A 73 8.92 -0.78 -3.89
N TYR A 74 8.50 -1.60 -4.85
CA TYR A 74 9.18 -1.74 -6.13
C TYR A 74 9.09 -0.45 -6.97
N ALA A 75 8.00 0.33 -6.80
CA ALA A 75 7.78 1.60 -7.47
C ALA A 75 8.52 2.81 -6.87
N LEU A 76 9.25 2.64 -5.75
CA LEU A 76 9.93 3.74 -5.07
C LEU A 76 10.88 4.47 -6.03
N PRO A 77 10.97 5.80 -6.01
CA PRO A 77 11.78 6.52 -6.98
C PRO A 77 13.28 6.55 -6.61
N GLY A 78 14.14 6.32 -7.60
CA GLY A 78 15.55 6.73 -7.60
C GLY A 78 16.31 6.37 -6.31
N ARG A 79 16.68 7.38 -5.52
CA ARG A 79 17.44 7.22 -4.26
C ARG A 79 16.72 6.38 -3.19
N PHE A 80 15.43 6.12 -3.33
CA PHE A 80 14.65 5.28 -2.43
C PHE A 80 14.44 3.86 -2.97
N HIS A 81 15.07 3.48 -4.09
CA HIS A 81 15.08 2.08 -4.51
C HIS A 81 15.71 1.20 -3.42
N GLY A 82 15.02 0.12 -3.06
CA GLY A 82 15.45 -0.81 -2.00
C GLY A 82 15.10 -0.37 -0.56
N HIS A 83 14.75 0.90 -0.37
CA HIS A 83 14.35 1.45 0.92
C HIS A 83 12.94 1.00 1.35
N SER A 84 12.55 1.38 2.57
CA SER A 84 11.20 1.15 3.06
C SER A 84 10.24 2.25 2.58
N ILE A 85 8.94 1.91 2.46
CA ILE A 85 7.90 2.89 2.14
C ILE A 85 7.80 3.97 3.24
N VAL A 86 8.04 3.58 4.50
CA VAL A 86 8.03 4.50 5.63
C VAL A 86 9.15 5.54 5.52
N GLU A 87 10.38 5.12 5.17
CA GLU A 87 11.49 6.05 4.92
C GLU A 87 11.17 7.05 3.81
N TYR A 88 10.54 6.59 2.72
CA TYR A 88 10.09 7.48 1.65
C TYR A 88 9.00 8.43 2.12
N ASN A 89 7.96 7.91 2.78
CA ASN A 89 6.86 8.70 3.33
C ASN A 89 7.37 9.79 4.29
N ASP A 90 8.34 9.44 5.12
CA ASP A 90 8.82 10.28 6.22
C ASP A 90 9.85 11.31 5.79
N HIS A 91 10.42 11.14 4.60
CA HIS A 91 11.39 12.08 4.08
C HIS A 91 10.79 13.50 4.00
N PRO A 92 11.52 14.56 4.42
CA PRO A 92 11.01 15.93 4.47
C PRO A 92 10.54 16.48 3.11
N SER A 93 11.13 15.99 2.03
CA SER A 93 10.78 16.40 0.67
C SER A 93 9.59 15.64 0.06
N THR A 94 9.06 14.62 0.74
CA THR A 94 7.97 13.80 0.16
C THR A 94 6.64 14.48 0.39
N THR A 95 5.98 14.80 -0.72
CA THR A 95 4.67 15.46 -0.75
C THR A 95 3.52 14.46 -0.90
N VAL A 96 2.29 14.95 -0.76
CA VAL A 96 1.07 14.20 -1.08
C VAL A 96 1.04 13.77 -2.54
N ASP A 97 1.45 14.65 -3.45
CA ASP A 97 1.46 14.35 -4.89
C ASP A 97 2.50 13.28 -5.24
N ASP A 98 3.64 13.28 -4.54
CA ASP A 98 4.65 12.23 -4.64
C ASP A 98 4.12 10.88 -4.16
N ALA A 99 3.35 10.87 -3.06
CA ALA A 99 2.69 9.66 -2.55
C ALA A 99 1.64 9.14 -3.54
N LYS A 100 0.81 10.03 -4.10
CA LYS A 100 -0.19 9.65 -5.13
C LYS A 100 0.46 9.16 -6.41
N THR A 101 1.57 9.78 -6.82
CA THR A 101 2.36 9.37 -7.99
C THR A 101 2.99 8.01 -7.77
N LEU A 102 3.51 7.73 -6.57
CA LEU A 102 4.03 6.41 -6.20
C LEU A 102 2.95 5.34 -6.36
N LEU A 103 1.76 5.56 -5.81
CA LEU A 103 0.64 4.60 -5.88
C LEU A 103 0.18 4.37 -7.33
N GLN A 104 0.16 5.44 -8.15
CA GLN A 104 -0.15 5.32 -9.58
C GLN A 104 0.93 4.52 -10.34
N ARG A 105 2.22 4.69 -10.01
CA ARG A 105 3.31 3.90 -10.61
C ARG A 105 3.25 2.44 -10.17
N ALA A 106 3.01 2.19 -8.89
CA ALA A 106 2.84 0.85 -8.33
C ALA A 106 1.75 0.06 -9.07
N LYS A 107 0.64 0.73 -9.42
CA LYS A 107 -0.42 0.14 -10.23
C LYS A 107 0.08 -0.40 -11.58
N GLY A 108 0.95 0.36 -12.25
CA GLY A 108 1.54 -0.05 -13.54
C GLY A 108 2.51 -1.24 -13.42
N LEU A 109 2.96 -1.57 -12.20
CA LEU A 109 3.92 -2.64 -11.93
C LEU A 109 3.28 -3.91 -11.35
N VAL A 110 1.95 -3.93 -11.19
CA VAL A 110 1.22 -5.09 -10.65
C VAL A 110 1.50 -6.36 -11.45
N GLY A 111 1.52 -6.26 -12.79
CA GLY A 111 1.85 -7.40 -13.65
C GLY A 111 3.28 -7.92 -13.53
N THR A 112 4.18 -7.17 -12.88
CA THR A 112 5.57 -7.58 -12.62
C THR A 112 5.73 -8.27 -11.26
N VAL A 113 4.79 -8.04 -10.33
CA VAL A 113 4.85 -8.56 -8.95
C VAL A 113 3.82 -9.67 -8.69
N ALA A 114 2.70 -9.65 -9.41
CA ALA A 114 1.65 -10.66 -9.34
C ALA A 114 1.85 -11.82 -10.34
N ALA A 115 2.95 -11.83 -11.10
CA ALA A 115 3.34 -12.87 -12.05
C ALA A 115 4.15 -13.99 -11.40
#